data_AF-A0A5C3NPB6-F1
#
_entry.id   AF-A0A5C3NPB6-F1
#
_cell.length_a   1.000
_cell.length_b   1.000
_cell.length_c   1.000
_cell.angle_alpha   90.00
_cell.angle_beta   90.00
_cell.angle_gamma   90.00
#
_symmetry.space_group_name_H-M   'P 1'
#
loop_
_entity.id
_entity.type
_entity.pdbx_description
1 polymer ?
#
loop_
_entity_poly.entity_id
_entity_poly.type
_entity_poly.pdbx_seq_one_letter_code
_entity_poly.pdbx_strand_id
1 'polypeptide(L)'
;MGPYTKHTGLSDDWKITFTAHRLHQSIVSILVKDGHGSHSTCPGPRLLVILSTHSRYIKHVFDYVVVGGGTCGLAVASLLSNNATATVAVIEAGGYVADDTVLVPGMIGQALGNYDWNFSSTPQHFAADRRIPMFRGKLLGGTSAINYMAFTRGSKIEHNGWDWDTISSAIKASENWTPPPTGIASLYHAPNDHENHGSEGYIKTSSHNYYYDLAVRAT
;
A
#
# COMPACT_ATOMS: atom_id res chain seq x y z
N MET A 1 35.01 -13.09 8.52
CA MET A 1 33.81 -12.94 7.66
C MET A 1 34.21 -13.36 6.27
N GLY A 2 33.64 -14.45 5.74
CA GLY A 2 33.96 -14.96 4.41
C GLY A 2 33.27 -14.17 3.30
N PRO A 3 33.78 -14.19 2.05
CA PRO A 3 33.17 -13.46 0.94
C PRO A 3 31.83 -14.09 0.53
N TYR A 4 30.88 -13.23 0.19
CA TYR A 4 29.53 -13.58 -0.26
C TYR A 4 29.57 -14.04 -1.73
N THR A 5 29.26 -15.31 -1.99
CA THR A 5 29.17 -15.85 -3.35
C THR A 5 27.78 -15.61 -3.92
N LYS A 6 27.69 -14.89 -5.04
CA LYS A 6 26.43 -14.62 -5.75
C LYS A 6 26.05 -15.87 -6.56
N HIS A 7 25.03 -16.61 -6.13
CA HIS A 7 24.47 -17.70 -6.92
C HIS A 7 23.59 -17.13 -8.03
N THR A 8 24.10 -17.13 -9.26
CA THR A 8 23.33 -16.83 -10.48
C THR A 8 22.94 -18.14 -11.15
N GLY A 9 21.74 -18.62 -10.87
CA GLY A 9 21.20 -19.83 -11.48
C GLY A 9 19.73 -19.99 -11.14
N LEU A 10 18.86 -19.27 -11.86
CA LEU A 10 17.43 -19.57 -11.88
C LEU A 10 17.13 -20.11 -13.27
N SER A 11 16.73 -21.38 -13.35
CA SER A 11 16.28 -22.05 -14.57
C SER A 11 14.86 -21.61 -14.95
N ASP A 12 14.59 -21.53 -16.25
CA ASP A 12 13.41 -20.91 -16.90
C ASP A 12 12.04 -21.60 -16.71
N ASP A 13 11.86 -22.48 -15.71
CA ASP A 13 10.69 -23.39 -15.63
C ASP A 13 9.77 -23.18 -14.41
N TRP A 14 9.56 -21.92 -13.99
CA TRP A 14 8.57 -21.62 -12.95
C TRP A 14 7.16 -21.50 -13.55
N LYS A 15 6.43 -22.61 -13.62
CA LYS A 15 4.96 -22.59 -13.85
C LYS A 15 4.23 -22.36 -12.52
N ILE A 16 3.81 -21.13 -12.25
CA ILE A 16 2.91 -20.84 -11.13
C ILE A 16 1.51 -21.36 -11.49
N THR A 17 1.11 -22.50 -10.91
CA THR A 17 -0.21 -23.09 -11.11
C THR A 17 -1.10 -22.76 -9.91
N PHE A 18 -2.10 -21.89 -10.09
CA PHE A 18 -3.08 -21.57 -9.05
C PHE A 18 -4.27 -22.54 -9.12
N THR A 19 -4.48 -23.33 -8.07
CA THR A 19 -5.69 -24.16 -7.92
C THR A 19 -6.71 -23.39 -7.09
N ALA A 20 -7.76 -22.86 -7.73
CA ALA A 20 -8.83 -22.16 -7.03
C ALA A 20 -9.84 -23.17 -6.46
N HIS A 21 -9.83 -23.38 -5.14
CA HIS A 21 -10.90 -24.10 -4.45
C HIS A 21 -12.10 -23.17 -4.24
N ARG A 22 -13.27 -23.65 -4.70
CA ARG A 22 -14.54 -22.93 -4.78
C ARG A 22 -15.11 -22.65 -3.38
N LEU A 23 -15.00 -21.42 -2.90
CA LEU A 23 -15.80 -20.87 -1.79
C LEU A 23 -16.38 -19.51 -2.23
N HIS A 24 -17.50 -19.14 -1.62
CA HIS A 24 -18.59 -18.34 -2.19
C HIS A 24 -18.29 -16.94 -2.75
N GLN A 25 -19.26 -16.49 -3.57
CA GLN A 25 -19.33 -15.28 -4.39
C GLN A 25 -18.75 -14.03 -3.71
N SER A 26 -17.91 -13.29 -4.45
CA SER A 26 -17.52 -11.93 -4.10
C SER A 26 -17.43 -11.09 -5.37
N ILE A 27 -17.99 -9.89 -5.27
CA ILE A 27 -18.21 -8.92 -6.35
C ILE A 27 -16.88 -8.58 -7.04
N VAL A 28 -16.91 -8.59 -8.37
CA VAL A 28 -15.76 -8.34 -9.23
C VAL A 28 -15.73 -6.86 -9.60
N SER A 29 -14.90 -6.07 -8.94
CA SER A 29 -14.59 -4.70 -9.36
C SER A 29 -13.29 -4.72 -10.15
N ILE A 30 -13.39 -4.55 -11.46
CA ILE A 30 -12.24 -4.29 -12.32
C ILE A 30 -12.07 -2.77 -12.36
N LEU A 31 -10.95 -2.26 -11.85
CA LEU A 31 -10.53 -0.90 -12.15
C LEU A 31 -9.55 -0.98 -13.33
N VAL A 32 -10.08 -1.03 -14.55
CA VAL A 32 -9.28 -0.71 -15.74
C VAL A 32 -9.33 0.79 -15.89
N LYS A 33 -8.18 1.46 -15.86
CA LYS A 33 -8.08 2.82 -16.40
C LYS A 33 -8.06 2.72 -17.92
N ASP A 34 -9.21 2.43 -18.52
CA ASP A 34 -9.37 2.55 -19.97
C ASP A 34 -9.51 4.03 -20.28
N GLY A 35 -8.49 4.61 -20.91
CA GLY A 35 -8.64 5.89 -21.60
C GLY A 35 -9.54 5.71 -22.82
N HIS A 36 -10.86 5.70 -22.63
CA HIS A 36 -11.81 5.61 -23.74
C HIS A 36 -12.90 6.69 -23.65
N GLY A 37 -12.57 7.86 -24.20
CA GLY A 37 -13.47 8.55 -25.13
C GLY A 37 -13.15 8.03 -26.54
N SER A 38 -14.18 7.66 -27.30
CA SER A 38 -14.08 7.20 -28.68
C SER A 38 -13.28 8.19 -29.55
N HIS A 39 -12.31 7.67 -30.32
CA HIS A 39 -11.30 8.39 -31.11
C HIS A 39 -9.98 8.75 -30.37
N SER A 40 -9.25 7.74 -29.90
CA SER A 40 -7.78 7.89 -29.78
C SER A 40 -7.09 6.53 -29.83
N THR A 41 -6.13 6.38 -30.75
CA THR A 41 -5.23 5.23 -30.89
C THR A 41 -4.04 5.31 -29.92
N CYS A 42 -4.24 5.84 -28.71
CA CYS A 42 -3.16 5.97 -27.75
C CYS A 42 -2.97 4.63 -27.00
N PRO A 43 -1.78 4.00 -27.07
CA PRO A 43 -1.46 2.85 -26.23
C PRO A 43 -1.24 3.38 -24.81
N GLY A 44 -2.35 3.52 -24.07
CA GLY A 44 -2.29 3.83 -22.65
C GLY A 44 -1.81 2.63 -21.85
N PRO A 45 -1.25 2.86 -20.65
CA PRO A 45 -0.79 1.80 -19.76
C PRO A 45 -1.93 0.85 -19.37
N ARG A 46 -1.74 -0.45 -19.58
CA ARG A 46 -2.76 -1.49 -19.32
C ARG A 46 -2.51 -2.17 -17.97
N LEU A 47 -3.04 -1.58 -16.89
CA LEU A 47 -3.08 -2.20 -15.57
C LEU A 47 -4.37 -2.99 -15.39
N LEU A 48 -4.28 -4.28 -15.08
CA LEU A 48 -5.42 -5.12 -14.72
C LEU A 48 -5.31 -5.59 -13.28
N VAL A 49 -6.27 -5.18 -12.45
CA VAL A 49 -6.40 -5.67 -11.07
C VAL A 49 -7.39 -6.84 -11.04
N ILE A 50 -6.93 -7.99 -10.54
CA ILE A 50 -7.67 -9.24 -10.43
C ILE A 50 -7.95 -9.49 -8.94
N LEU A 51 -9.15 -9.13 -8.50
CA LEU A 51 -9.63 -9.35 -7.13
C LEU A 51 -10.17 -10.78 -6.89
N SER A 52 -10.22 -11.62 -7.93
CA SER A 52 -10.61 -13.02 -7.79
C SER A 52 -10.01 -13.88 -8.91
N THR A 53 -9.64 -15.11 -8.59
CA THR A 53 -9.08 -16.11 -9.52
C THR A 53 -10.17 -16.74 -10.40
N HIS A 54 -10.98 -15.91 -11.08
CA HIS A 54 -11.94 -16.40 -12.06
C HIS A 54 -11.21 -17.08 -13.23
N SER A 55 -11.69 -18.27 -13.61
CA SER A 55 -11.10 -19.12 -14.67
C SER A 55 -10.92 -18.41 -16.01
N ARG A 56 -11.71 -17.36 -16.27
CA ARG A 56 -11.62 -16.56 -17.50
C ARG A 56 -10.27 -15.88 -17.68
N TYR A 57 -9.53 -15.62 -16.59
CA TYR A 57 -8.23 -14.95 -16.68
C TYR A 57 -7.01 -15.86 -16.64
N ILE A 58 -7.19 -17.16 -16.38
CA ILE A 58 -6.10 -18.16 -16.33
C ILE A 58 -5.42 -18.33 -17.71
N LYS A 59 -6.06 -17.84 -18.79
CA LYS A 59 -5.54 -17.91 -20.15
C LYS A 59 -4.78 -16.67 -20.61
N HIS A 60 -4.68 -15.61 -19.80
CA HIS A 60 -3.92 -14.42 -20.18
C HIS A 60 -2.46 -14.52 -19.77
N VAL A 61 -1.59 -14.04 -20.66
CA VAL A 61 -0.16 -13.85 -20.40
C VAL A 61 0.03 -12.39 -20.01
N PHE A 62 0.78 -12.16 -18.94
CA PHE A 62 1.17 -10.84 -18.47
C PHE A 62 2.70 -10.78 -18.38
N ASP A 63 3.28 -9.61 -18.63
CA ASP A 63 4.72 -9.38 -18.46
C ASP A 63 5.11 -9.40 -16.99
N TYR A 64 4.21 -8.89 -16.13
CA TYR A 64 4.40 -8.86 -14.68
C TYR A 64 3.15 -9.33 -13.94
N VAL A 65 3.37 -10.15 -12.91
CA VAL A 65 2.33 -10.55 -11.95
C VAL A 65 2.75 -10.10 -10.55
N VAL A 66 2.00 -9.16 -9.99
CA VAL A 66 2.17 -8.67 -8.62
C VAL A 66 1.20 -9.41 -7.72
N VAL A 67 1.72 -10.13 -6.73
CA VAL A 67 0.92 -10.84 -5.74
C VAL A 67 0.72 -9.95 -4.51
N GLY A 68 -0.52 -9.55 -4.26
CA GLY A 68 -0.94 -8.61 -3.24
C GLY A 68 -1.12 -7.20 -3.79
N GLY A 69 -2.36 -6.73 -3.84
CA GLY A 69 -2.76 -5.35 -4.13
C GLY A 69 -2.70 -4.45 -2.90
N GLY A 70 -1.65 -4.59 -2.08
CA GLY A 70 -1.41 -3.78 -0.89
C GLY A 70 -0.55 -2.53 -1.15
N THR A 71 -0.08 -1.90 -0.07
CA THR A 71 0.73 -0.66 -0.10
C THR A 71 1.88 -0.70 -1.11
N CYS A 72 2.77 -1.71 -1.02
CA CYS A 72 3.90 -1.83 -1.95
C CYS A 72 3.49 -2.41 -3.30
N GLY A 73 2.57 -3.37 -3.32
CA GLY A 73 2.15 -4.05 -4.54
C GLY A 73 1.50 -3.11 -5.55
N LEU A 74 0.59 -2.24 -5.10
CA LEU A 74 0.00 -1.24 -5.97
C LEU A 74 0.99 -0.15 -6.38
N ALA A 75 1.94 0.22 -5.52
CA ALA A 75 3.00 1.15 -5.90
C ALA A 75 3.86 0.59 -7.04
N VAL A 76 4.33 -0.66 -6.91
CA VAL A 76 5.10 -1.34 -7.96
C VAL A 76 4.28 -1.53 -9.22
N ALA A 77 3.03 -1.99 -9.10
CA ALA A 77 2.15 -2.19 -10.24
C ALA A 77 1.90 -0.88 -11.01
N SER A 78 1.72 0.23 -10.30
CA SER A 78 1.58 1.56 -10.90
C SER A 78 2.84 1.96 -11.66
N LEU A 79 4.03 1.78 -11.07
CA LEU A 79 5.30 2.11 -11.71
C LEU A 79 5.56 1.25 -12.96
N LEU A 80 5.35 -0.06 -12.86
CA LEU A 80 5.48 -0.98 -14.00
C LEU A 80 4.50 -0.64 -15.11
N SER A 81 3.28 -0.26 -14.74
CA SER A 81 2.25 0.10 -15.72
C SER A 81 2.60 1.36 -16.50
N ASN A 82 3.41 2.29 -15.97
CA ASN A 82 3.84 3.50 -16.71
C ASN A 82 4.58 3.16 -18.02
N ASN A 83 5.12 1.95 -18.17
CA ASN A 83 5.58 1.45 -19.47
C ASN A 83 4.37 1.04 -20.32
N ALA A 84 4.07 1.82 -21.37
CA ALA A 84 2.94 1.60 -22.28
C ALA A 84 2.92 0.22 -22.99
N THR A 85 4.05 -0.49 -23.02
CA THR A 85 4.15 -1.82 -23.64
C THR A 85 3.98 -2.97 -22.65
N ALA A 86 4.07 -2.69 -21.34
CA ALA A 86 4.00 -3.71 -20.31
C ALA A 86 2.54 -4.01 -19.93
N THR A 87 2.26 -5.28 -19.72
CA THR A 87 1.01 -5.80 -19.16
C THR A 87 1.23 -6.26 -17.73
N VAL A 88 0.47 -5.70 -16.79
CA VAL A 88 0.64 -5.96 -15.36
C VAL A 88 -0.66 -6.52 -14.79
N ALA A 89 -0.59 -7.70 -14.18
CA ALA A 89 -1.65 -8.27 -13.37
C ALA A 89 -1.36 -8.09 -11.89
N VAL A 90 -2.37 -7.67 -11.13
CA VAL A 90 -2.31 -7.67 -9.66
C VAL A 90 -3.29 -8.71 -9.14
N ILE A 91 -2.83 -9.64 -8.30
CA ILE A 91 -3.68 -10.63 -7.64
C ILE A 91 -3.86 -10.22 -6.18
N GLU A 92 -5.08 -9.83 -5.80
CA GLU A 92 -5.41 -9.48 -4.41
C GLU A 92 -6.42 -10.48 -3.83
N ALA A 93 -6.19 -10.90 -2.59
CA ALA A 93 -7.03 -11.89 -1.92
C ALA A 93 -8.29 -11.27 -1.28
N GLY A 94 -8.23 -9.97 -0.98
CA GLY A 94 -9.36 -9.19 -0.51
C GLY A 94 -10.19 -8.55 -1.63
N GLY A 95 -11.34 -8.00 -1.24
CA GLY A 95 -12.19 -7.22 -2.12
C GLY A 95 -11.78 -5.75 -2.22
N TYR A 96 -12.45 -5.00 -3.09
CA TYR A 96 -12.43 -3.54 -3.03
C TYR A 96 -13.51 -3.08 -2.05
N VAL A 97 -13.11 -2.32 -1.04
CA VAL A 97 -14.01 -1.79 0.01
C VAL A 97 -13.86 -0.28 0.04
N ALA A 98 -14.99 0.41 0.05
CA ALA A 98 -15.08 1.87 -0.02
C ALA A 98 -16.20 2.38 0.91
N ASP A 99 -16.27 1.82 2.12
CA ASP A 99 -17.19 2.28 3.16
C ASP A 99 -16.51 3.26 4.13
N ASP A 100 -17.30 3.83 5.05
CA ASP A 100 -16.82 4.86 5.96
C ASP A 100 -15.76 4.36 6.95
N THR A 101 -15.74 3.07 7.29
CA THR A 101 -14.72 2.50 8.19
C THR A 101 -13.32 2.49 7.56
N VAL A 102 -13.25 2.59 6.22
CA VAL A 102 -12.02 2.68 5.43
C VAL A 102 -11.75 4.11 4.96
N LEU A 103 -12.79 4.84 4.53
CA LEU A 103 -12.64 6.14 3.86
C LEU A 103 -12.66 7.34 4.80
N VAL A 104 -13.27 7.24 5.99
CA VAL A 104 -13.42 8.35 6.92
C VAL A 104 -12.32 8.30 7.98
N PRO A 105 -11.36 9.25 8.00
CA PRO A 105 -10.26 9.27 8.97
C PRO A 105 -10.69 9.18 10.43
N GLY A 106 -11.83 9.76 10.80
CA GLY A 106 -12.36 9.72 12.16
C GLY A 106 -12.86 8.35 12.62
N MET A 107 -13.03 7.39 11.71
CA MET A 107 -13.49 6.02 12.00
C MET A 107 -12.34 5.01 12.07
N ILE A 108 -11.11 5.50 12.19
CA ILE A 108 -9.89 4.71 12.26
C ILE A 108 -9.99 3.58 13.30
N GLY A 109 -9.53 2.39 12.92
CA GLY A 109 -9.60 1.20 13.77
C GLY A 109 -10.89 0.39 13.68
N GLN A 110 -11.99 0.93 13.13
CA GLN A 110 -13.25 0.18 13.00
C GLN A 110 -13.21 -0.92 11.92
N ALA A 111 -12.30 -0.79 10.94
CA ALA A 111 -12.06 -1.80 9.93
C ALA A 111 -11.24 -3.00 10.43
N LEU A 112 -10.59 -2.89 11.60
CA LEU A 112 -9.76 -3.96 12.17
C LEU A 112 -10.61 -5.19 12.47
N GLY A 113 -10.13 -6.35 12.03
CA GLY A 113 -10.84 -7.63 12.15
C GLY A 113 -11.90 -7.91 11.07
N ASN A 114 -12.53 -6.87 10.51
CA ASN A 114 -13.55 -7.02 9.46
C ASN A 114 -12.95 -7.19 8.06
N TYR A 115 -11.93 -6.39 7.73
CA TYR A 115 -11.20 -6.45 6.46
C TYR A 115 -9.76 -6.90 6.69
N ASP A 116 -9.60 -7.93 7.51
CA ASP A 116 -8.32 -8.37 8.06
C ASP A 116 -8.04 -9.85 7.76
N TRP A 117 -6.77 -10.20 7.67
CA TRP A 117 -6.32 -11.58 7.68
C TRP A 117 -6.54 -12.28 9.03
N ASN A 118 -6.75 -11.51 10.11
CA ASN A 118 -7.01 -11.99 11.46
C ASN A 118 -5.91 -12.91 12.00
N PHE A 119 -4.65 -12.52 11.73
CA PHE A 119 -3.52 -13.26 12.28
C PHE A 119 -3.38 -13.05 13.78
N SER A 120 -2.78 -14.04 14.43
CA SER A 120 -2.46 -14.00 15.84
C SER A 120 -1.09 -14.63 16.06
N SER A 121 -0.31 -14.06 17.00
CA SER A 121 0.97 -14.63 17.37
C SER A 121 0.81 -16.03 17.98
N THR A 122 1.91 -16.78 18.03
CA THR A 122 2.05 -17.85 19.03
C THR A 122 2.02 -17.25 20.45
N PRO A 123 1.75 -18.04 21.50
CA PRO A 123 1.86 -17.56 22.88
C PRO A 123 3.22 -16.90 23.12
N GLN A 124 3.21 -15.69 23.69
CA GLN A 124 4.42 -14.92 23.94
C GLN A 124 4.80 -15.00 25.42
N HIS A 125 5.87 -15.72 25.73
CA HIS A 125 6.37 -15.92 27.10
C HIS A 125 6.50 -14.60 27.90
N PHE A 126 7.09 -13.58 27.28
CA PHE A 126 7.28 -12.26 27.90
C PHE A 126 6.02 -11.38 27.93
N ALA A 127 4.87 -11.90 27.46
CA ALA A 127 3.59 -11.20 27.50
C ALA A 127 2.51 -12.02 28.24
N ALA A 128 2.91 -12.76 29.28
CA ALA A 128 2.05 -13.64 30.08
C ALA A 128 1.35 -14.70 29.21
N ASP A 129 2.11 -15.30 28.28
CA ASP A 129 1.66 -16.33 27.33
C ASP A 129 0.45 -15.93 26.47
N ARG A 130 0.18 -14.63 26.36
CA ARG A 130 -0.90 -14.12 25.52
C ARG A 130 -0.59 -14.36 24.04
N ARG A 131 -1.66 -14.57 23.28
CA ARG A 131 -1.66 -14.47 21.82
C ARG A 131 -2.02 -13.03 21.44
N ILE A 132 -1.13 -12.38 20.69
CA ILE A 132 -1.28 -10.97 20.33
C ILE A 132 -1.90 -10.89 18.94
N PRO A 133 -3.03 -10.15 18.77
CA PRO A 133 -3.60 -9.89 17.46
C PRO A 133 -2.60 -9.18 16.54
N MET A 134 -2.54 -9.60 15.27
CA MET A 134 -1.65 -9.05 14.25
C MET A 134 -2.48 -8.59 13.05
N PHE A 135 -2.98 -7.37 13.14
CA PHE A 135 -3.86 -6.80 12.13
C PHE A 135 -3.14 -6.60 10.78
N ARG A 136 -3.70 -7.17 9.72
CA ARG A 136 -3.20 -7.10 8.34
C ARG A 136 -4.37 -6.97 7.39
N GLY A 137 -4.41 -5.87 6.62
CA GLY A 137 -5.49 -5.61 5.69
C GLY A 137 -5.60 -6.67 4.59
N LYS A 138 -6.80 -7.20 4.41
CA LYS A 138 -7.20 -8.14 3.34
C LYS A 138 -8.26 -7.48 2.46
N LEU A 139 -7.82 -6.47 1.72
CA LEU A 139 -8.61 -5.64 0.81
C LEU A 139 -7.65 -4.93 -0.17
N LEU A 140 -8.18 -4.38 -1.26
CA LEU A 140 -7.38 -3.52 -2.14
C LEU A 140 -6.84 -2.31 -1.36
N GLY A 141 -5.55 -2.03 -1.49
CA GLY A 141 -4.82 -1.10 -0.63
C GLY A 141 -4.14 -1.79 0.56
N GLY A 142 -4.54 -3.00 0.93
CA GLY A 142 -3.92 -3.80 1.98
C GLY A 142 -3.95 -3.08 3.33
N THR A 143 -2.84 -3.15 4.08
CA THR A 143 -2.80 -2.55 5.42
C THR A 143 -2.86 -1.02 5.38
N SER A 144 -2.47 -0.33 4.29
CA SER A 144 -2.67 1.12 4.21
C SER A 144 -4.14 1.55 4.15
N ALA A 145 -5.06 0.64 3.82
CA ALA A 145 -6.50 0.94 3.85
C ALA A 145 -7.11 0.85 5.26
N ILE A 146 -6.39 0.26 6.24
CA ILE A 146 -6.89 0.08 7.62
C ILE A 146 -5.89 0.57 8.68
N ASN A 147 -4.81 1.25 8.27
CA ASN A 147 -3.78 1.74 9.18
C ASN A 147 -4.23 3.00 9.92
N TYR A 148 -3.32 3.55 10.72
CA TYR A 148 -3.58 4.75 11.49
C TYR A 148 -3.27 6.07 10.75
N MET A 149 -3.06 6.04 9.43
CA MET A 149 -2.74 7.17 8.54
C MET A 149 -1.51 8.02 8.92
N ALA A 150 -0.76 7.64 9.95
CA ALA A 150 0.45 8.33 10.34
C ALA A 150 1.50 8.23 9.21
N PHE A 151 1.93 9.39 8.72
CA PHE A 151 2.97 9.49 7.70
C PHE A 151 4.25 10.03 8.34
N THR A 152 5.18 9.12 8.62
CA THR A 152 6.49 9.44 9.20
C THR A 152 7.56 8.63 8.48
N ARG A 153 8.83 9.00 8.65
CA ARG A 153 9.96 8.36 8.01
C ARG A 153 10.94 7.86 9.07
N GLY A 154 11.65 6.79 8.74
CA GLY A 154 12.81 6.38 9.51
C GLY A 154 13.89 7.45 9.49
N SER A 155 14.70 7.46 10.53
CA SER A 155 15.91 8.25 10.63
C SER A 155 16.96 7.77 9.62
N LYS A 156 17.86 8.66 9.21
CA LYS A 156 18.95 8.34 8.27
C LYS A 156 19.75 7.10 8.67
N ILE A 157 20.03 6.92 9.97
CA ILE A 157 20.81 5.80 10.49
C ILE A 157 20.13 4.44 10.28
N GLU A 158 18.79 4.38 10.29
CA GLU A 158 18.03 3.15 10.04
C GLU A 158 18.14 2.69 8.58
N HIS A 159 18.59 3.58 7.68
CA HIS A 159 18.69 3.34 6.25
C HIS A 159 20.14 3.22 5.73
N ASN A 160 21.13 3.19 6.62
CA ASN A 160 22.56 3.20 6.25
C ASN A 160 22.99 2.08 5.27
N GLY A 161 22.26 0.96 5.20
CA GLY A 161 22.57 -0.15 4.28
C GLY A 161 22.07 0.02 2.83
N TRP A 162 21.28 1.06 2.54
CA TRP A 162 20.52 1.19 1.30
C TRP A 162 20.62 2.58 0.63
N ASP A 163 21.56 3.40 1.10
CA ASP A 163 21.73 4.82 0.75
C ASP A 163 20.51 5.70 1.08
N TRP A 164 20.71 6.59 2.05
CA TRP A 164 19.67 7.51 2.50
C TRP A 164 19.24 8.48 1.42
N ASP A 165 20.15 8.97 0.58
CA ASP A 165 19.82 10.03 -0.37
C ASP A 165 18.90 9.47 -1.47
N THR A 166 19.15 8.22 -1.90
CA THR A 166 18.23 7.47 -2.77
C THR A 166 16.86 7.25 -2.13
N ILE A 167 16.81 6.79 -0.88
CA ILE A 167 15.54 6.53 -0.16
C ILE A 167 14.75 7.82 0.05
N SER A 168 15.41 8.87 0.53
CA SER A 168 14.81 10.19 0.77
C SER A 168 14.20 10.75 -0.51
N SER A 169 14.93 10.64 -1.62
CA SER A 169 14.44 11.07 -2.94
C SER A 169 13.21 10.27 -3.38
N ALA A 170 13.22 8.95 -3.21
CA ALA A 170 12.07 8.09 -3.54
C ALA A 170 10.84 8.40 -2.67
N ILE A 171 11.03 8.66 -1.37
CA ILE A 171 9.93 9.02 -0.48
C ILE A 171 9.30 10.36 -0.93
N LYS A 172 10.13 11.39 -1.19
CA LYS A 172 9.65 12.68 -1.69
C LYS A 172 8.94 12.52 -3.04
N ALA A 173 9.45 11.70 -3.95
CA ALA A 173 8.78 11.43 -5.24
C ALA A 173 7.39 10.77 -5.08
N SER A 174 7.16 10.02 -4.00
CA SER A 174 5.87 9.39 -3.73
C SER A 174 4.83 10.33 -3.09
N GLU A 175 5.28 11.41 -2.47
CA GLU A 175 4.48 12.29 -1.61
C GLU A 175 4.01 13.55 -2.33
N ASN A 176 2.78 13.97 -2.04
CA ASN A 176 2.25 15.30 -2.33
C ASN A 176 1.71 15.90 -1.03
N TRP A 177 2.55 16.66 -0.38
CA TRP A 177 2.33 17.19 0.95
C TRP A 177 1.60 18.53 0.92
N THR A 178 0.56 18.62 1.74
CA THR A 178 -0.15 19.87 2.04
C THR A 178 0.24 20.35 3.43
N PRO A 179 0.91 21.51 3.55
CA PRO A 179 1.36 22.02 4.84
C PRO A 179 0.19 22.40 5.75
N PRO A 180 0.39 22.37 7.09
CA PRO A 180 -0.60 22.88 8.04
C PRO A 180 -0.82 24.40 7.88
N PRO A 181 -2.02 24.91 8.21
CA PRO A 181 -2.25 26.35 8.31
C PRO A 181 -1.27 27.00 9.31
N THR A 182 -0.79 28.21 9.04
CA THR A 182 0.27 28.86 9.84
C THR A 182 -0.03 28.94 11.34
N GLY A 183 -1.28 29.24 11.73
CA GLY A 183 -1.66 29.32 13.15
C GLY A 183 -1.55 27.97 13.87
N ILE A 184 -1.90 26.89 13.17
CA ILE A 184 -1.78 25.51 13.66
C ILE A 184 -0.33 25.07 13.69
N ALA A 185 0.43 25.36 12.63
CA ALA A 185 1.85 25.06 12.53
C ALA A 185 2.62 25.59 13.74
N SER A 186 2.34 26.84 14.14
CA SER A 186 2.92 27.47 15.33
C SER A 186 2.46 26.83 16.63
N LEU A 187 1.16 26.50 16.75
CA LEU A 187 0.59 25.92 17.97
C LEU A 187 1.13 24.51 18.27
N TYR A 188 1.34 23.71 17.24
CA TYR A 188 1.77 22.30 17.37
C TYR A 188 3.24 22.07 17.02
N HIS A 189 4.04 23.13 16.85
CA HIS A 189 5.44 23.05 16.46
C HIS A 189 5.67 22.16 15.22
N ALA A 190 4.80 22.31 14.21
CA ALA A 190 4.88 21.61 12.94
C ALA A 190 5.44 22.59 11.89
N PRO A 191 6.77 22.77 11.81
CA PRO A 191 7.39 23.74 10.92
C PRO A 191 7.09 23.41 9.45
N ASN A 192 7.12 24.45 8.63
CA ASN A 192 6.82 24.32 7.20
C ASN A 192 8.07 23.90 6.43
N ASP A 193 8.52 22.66 6.63
CA ASP A 193 9.79 22.15 6.11
C ASP A 193 9.65 21.58 4.70
N HIS A 194 9.31 22.42 3.73
CA HIS A 194 9.13 22.04 2.31
C HIS A 194 10.31 21.25 1.75
N GLU A 195 11.54 21.54 2.18
CA GLU A 195 12.74 20.83 1.73
C GLU A 195 12.71 19.33 2.02
N ASN A 196 11.95 18.92 3.05
CA ASN A 196 11.84 17.53 3.46
C ASN A 196 10.66 16.82 2.80
N HIS A 197 9.74 17.50 2.13
CA HIS A 197 8.51 16.90 1.60
C HIS A 197 8.46 16.87 0.08
N GLY A 198 7.68 15.94 -0.46
CA GLY A 198 7.30 15.92 -1.88
C GLY A 198 6.07 16.77 -2.16
N SER A 199 5.93 17.29 -3.38
CA SER A 199 4.79 18.13 -3.80
C SER A 199 4.01 17.60 -5.01
N GLU A 200 4.47 16.52 -5.64
CA GLU A 200 3.93 16.05 -6.93
C GLU A 200 3.56 14.56 -6.95
N GLY A 201 3.85 13.84 -5.86
CA GLY A 201 3.60 12.40 -5.78
C GLY A 201 2.13 12.02 -5.75
N TYR A 202 1.87 10.72 -5.85
CA TYR A 202 0.51 10.17 -5.87
C TYR A 202 -0.13 10.11 -4.48
N ILE A 203 0.67 10.06 -3.41
CA ILE A 203 0.18 9.96 -2.04
C ILE A 203 0.01 11.35 -1.45
N LYS A 204 -1.24 11.77 -1.29
CA LYS A 204 -1.57 13.04 -0.64
C LYS A 204 -1.39 12.92 0.86
N THR A 205 -0.52 13.75 1.42
CA THR A 205 -0.29 13.82 2.86
C THR A 205 -0.68 15.21 3.34
N SER A 206 -1.26 15.31 4.54
CA SER A 206 -1.61 16.60 5.14
C SER A 206 -1.55 16.52 6.65
N SER A 207 -1.59 17.67 7.28
CA SER A 207 -1.98 17.74 8.69
C SER A 207 -3.46 17.39 8.87
N HIS A 208 -3.82 16.98 10.08
CA HIS A 208 -5.22 16.82 10.47
C HIS A 208 -5.95 18.17 10.33
N ASN A 209 -7.23 18.14 9.97
CA ASN A 209 -8.08 19.34 9.95
C ASN A 209 -8.90 19.50 11.23
N TYR A 210 -8.77 18.56 12.17
CA TYR A 210 -9.45 18.56 13.46
C TYR A 210 -8.42 18.34 14.58
N TYR A 211 -8.56 19.11 15.65
CA TYR A 211 -7.62 19.15 16.76
C TYR A 211 -8.36 18.92 18.07
N TYR A 212 -7.96 17.89 18.80
CA TYR A 212 -8.51 17.60 20.13
C TYR A 212 -7.80 18.46 21.17
N ASP A 213 -8.57 18.98 22.13
CA ASP A 213 -8.01 19.55 23.34
C ASP A 213 -7.59 18.42 24.28
N LEU A 214 -6.37 17.92 24.08
CA LEU A 214 -5.76 16.92 24.96
C LEU A 214 -5.11 17.57 26.19
N ALA A 215 -5.39 18.85 26.50
CA ALA A 215 -5.03 19.45 27.77
C ALA A 215 -5.88 18.82 28.88
N VAL A 216 -5.53 17.58 29.25
CA VAL A 216 -5.77 17.07 30.58
C VAL A 216 -4.99 18.04 31.47
N ARG A 217 -5.69 18.96 32.12
CA ARG A 217 -5.16 19.68 33.26
C ARG A 217 -4.61 18.60 34.18
N ALA A 218 -3.29 18.49 34.28
CA ALA A 218 -2.66 17.79 35.38
C ALA A 218 -3.04 18.59 36.63
N THR A 219 -4.16 18.22 37.25
CA THR A 219 -4.57 18.66 38.58
C THR A 219 -3.79 17.89 39.61
#